data_AF-A0A4Q3VB12-F1
#
_entry.id   AF-A0A4Q3VB12-F1
#
_cell.length_a   1.000
_cell.length_b   1.000
_cell.length_c   1.000
_cell.angle_alpha   90.00
_cell.angle_beta   90.00
_cell.angle_gamma   90.00
#
_symmetry.space_group_name_H-M   'P 1'
#
loop_
_entity.id
_entity.type
_entity.pdbx_description
1 polymer ?
#
loop_
_entity_poly.entity_id
_entity_poly.type
_entity_poly.pdbx_seq_one_letter_code
_entity_poly.pdbx_strand_id
1 'polypeptide(L)'
;MAPTLLVQGFQRAFVDITGPTFSVSASMRRSTCEEVLKFARANGWTVIHVYLDSDATTEASAALDGFSPWPGEAYFRQKTLSPFRTPSLEAKLRGLSDGPIYLISLAGVGVIGATFFDALERGLPLQLISNAIADSGRTHLSERKGLAALADIALAFSRSARWPDLLDPTPACSLDLVRRQSRLALEQFESLNLRARDLTALLLLAQYLLDQAPPLATAPGTLTRLLEDVIGELEMELDRTGPPSTDFERDQEQHPRRFRN
;
A
#
# COMPACT_ATOMS: atom_id res chain seq x y z
N MET A 1 14.58 3.58 20.24
CA MET A 1 15.02 2.39 19.46
C MET A 1 15.27 2.80 18.02
N ALA A 2 16.12 2.06 17.30
CA ALA A 2 16.32 2.30 15.87
C ALA A 2 15.04 1.92 15.09
N PRO A 3 14.65 2.69 14.05
CA PRO A 3 13.54 2.33 13.19
C PRO A 3 13.74 1.00 12.46
N THR A 4 12.64 0.42 11.98
CA THR A 4 12.65 -0.76 11.12
C THR A 4 12.18 -0.40 9.71
N LEU A 5 12.86 -0.86 8.68
CA LEU A 5 12.41 -0.80 7.28
C LEU A 5 11.95 -2.20 6.84
N LEU A 6 10.68 -2.31 6.47
CA LEU A 6 10.10 -3.48 5.84
C LEU A 6 10.13 -3.30 4.32
N VAL A 7 10.89 -4.16 3.64
CA VAL A 7 11.14 -4.13 2.19
C VAL A 7 10.35 -5.27 1.54
N GLN A 8 9.22 -4.96 0.91
CA GLN A 8 8.28 -5.98 0.44
C GLN A 8 8.18 -6.06 -1.09
N GLY A 9 8.24 -7.26 -1.65
CA GLY A 9 7.96 -7.48 -3.08
C GLY A 9 9.01 -6.90 -4.03
N PHE A 10 10.27 -6.76 -3.61
CA PHE A 10 11.35 -6.30 -4.48
C PHE A 10 11.97 -7.46 -5.28
N GLN A 11 11.16 -8.06 -6.15
CA GLN A 11 11.55 -9.16 -7.04
C GLN A 11 11.66 -8.66 -8.48
N ARG A 12 12.53 -9.30 -9.27
CA ARG A 12 12.73 -8.97 -10.69
C ARG A 12 11.44 -9.01 -11.50
N ALA A 13 10.53 -9.93 -11.16
CA ALA A 13 9.23 -10.07 -11.82
C ALA A 13 8.40 -8.78 -11.92
N PHE A 14 8.60 -7.81 -11.02
CA PHE A 14 7.82 -6.55 -11.00
C PHE A 14 8.47 -5.41 -11.79
N VAL A 15 9.75 -5.51 -12.13
CA VAL A 15 10.53 -4.41 -12.72
C VAL A 15 11.14 -4.78 -14.08
N ASP A 16 11.46 -6.04 -14.30
CA ASP A 16 11.95 -6.49 -15.60
C ASP A 16 10.83 -6.42 -16.62
N ILE A 17 11.05 -5.75 -17.76
CA ILE A 17 10.03 -5.56 -18.81
C ILE A 17 9.50 -6.88 -19.39
N THR A 18 10.31 -7.94 -19.31
CA THR A 18 9.94 -9.30 -19.72
C THR A 18 9.31 -10.12 -18.59
N GLY A 19 9.20 -9.54 -17.40
CA GLY A 19 8.66 -10.18 -16.22
C GLY A 19 7.14 -10.38 -16.31
N PRO A 20 6.61 -11.48 -15.74
CA PRO A 20 5.18 -11.81 -15.84
C PRO A 20 4.26 -10.84 -15.09
N THR A 21 4.83 -9.99 -14.23
CA THR A 21 4.12 -9.02 -13.40
C THR A 21 4.77 -7.63 -13.52
N PHE A 22 5.38 -7.34 -14.67
CA PHE A 22 6.02 -6.06 -14.92
C PHE A 22 5.06 -4.90 -14.64
N SER A 23 5.55 -3.92 -13.88
CA SER A 23 4.84 -2.69 -13.60
C SER A 23 5.73 -1.49 -13.93
N VAL A 24 5.27 -0.65 -14.85
CA VAL A 24 5.92 0.62 -15.20
C VAL A 24 6.09 1.48 -13.95
N SER A 25 5.08 1.49 -13.09
CA SER A 25 5.08 2.19 -11.82
C SER A 25 6.12 1.67 -10.84
N ALA A 26 6.25 0.36 -10.73
CA ALA A 26 7.27 -0.25 -9.90
C ALA A 26 8.67 0.14 -10.40
N SER A 27 8.86 0.15 -11.72
CA SER A 27 10.11 0.63 -12.34
C SER A 27 10.37 2.12 -12.05
N MET A 28 9.36 2.99 -12.12
CA MET A 28 9.51 4.43 -11.84
C MET A 28 9.84 4.72 -10.38
N ARG A 29 9.32 3.91 -9.44
CA ARG A 29 9.51 4.12 -8.00
C ARG A 29 10.75 3.41 -7.43
N ARG A 30 11.43 2.61 -8.25
CA ARG A 30 12.63 1.86 -7.87
C ARG A 30 13.70 2.76 -7.25
N SER A 31 14.01 3.90 -7.88
CA SER A 31 15.08 4.80 -7.41
C SER A 31 14.80 5.33 -6.00
N THR A 32 13.57 5.81 -5.75
CA THR A 32 13.15 6.27 -4.42
C THR A 32 13.29 5.16 -3.39
N CYS A 33 12.86 3.93 -3.71
CA CYS A 33 12.97 2.79 -2.80
C CYS A 33 14.43 2.44 -2.49
N GLU A 34 15.31 2.57 -3.48
CA GLU A 34 16.74 2.31 -3.35
C GLU A 34 17.40 3.36 -2.44
N GLU A 35 17.02 4.63 -2.56
CA GLU A 35 17.48 5.71 -1.67
C GLU A 35 17.04 5.47 -0.22
N VAL A 36 15.76 5.11 0.00
CA VAL A 36 15.24 4.77 1.33
C VAL A 36 16.04 3.63 1.95
N LEU A 37 16.28 2.55 1.18
CA LEU A 37 17.01 1.39 1.65
C LEU A 37 18.47 1.72 1.98
N LYS A 38 19.16 2.48 1.12
CA LYS A 38 20.53 2.95 1.37
C LYS A 38 20.62 3.78 2.64
N PHE A 39 19.68 4.69 2.84
CA PHE A 39 19.64 5.50 4.04
C PHE A 39 19.38 4.69 5.30
N ALA A 40 18.39 3.78 5.28
CA ALA A 40 18.08 2.91 6.41
C ALA A 40 19.33 2.12 6.85
N ARG A 41 20.05 1.54 5.87
CA ARG A 41 21.32 0.84 6.11
C ARG A 41 22.39 1.76 6.69
N ALA A 42 22.58 2.95 6.12
CA ALA A 42 23.59 3.91 6.58
C ALA A 42 23.33 4.44 8.00
N ASN A 43 22.08 4.46 8.43
CA ASN A 43 21.66 4.96 9.75
C ASN A 43 21.39 3.84 10.77
N GLY A 44 21.79 2.60 10.47
CA GLY A 44 21.66 1.47 11.40
C GLY A 44 20.23 1.06 11.69
N TRP A 45 19.29 1.31 10.77
CA TRP A 45 17.92 0.81 10.89
C TRP A 45 17.92 -0.70 10.74
N THR A 46 16.94 -1.36 11.38
CA THR A 46 16.72 -2.79 11.14
C THR A 46 16.06 -2.96 9.78
N VAL A 47 16.66 -3.72 8.87
CA VAL A 47 16.09 -4.00 7.55
C VAL A 47 15.56 -5.43 7.50
N ILE A 48 14.31 -5.57 7.07
CA ILE A 48 13.64 -6.86 6.92
C ILE A 48 13.09 -6.96 5.50
N HIS A 49 13.50 -8.00 4.78
CA HIS A 49 13.04 -8.29 3.43
C HIS A 49 11.91 -9.30 3.44
N VAL A 50 10.91 -9.06 2.61
CA VAL A 50 9.76 -9.94 2.44
C VAL A 50 9.55 -10.15 0.95
N TYR A 51 9.78 -11.38 0.49
CA TYR A 51 9.58 -11.76 -0.90
C TYR A 51 8.29 -12.54 -1.04
N LEU A 52 7.50 -12.23 -2.08
CA LEU A 52 6.34 -13.04 -2.41
C LEU A 52 6.83 -14.41 -2.89
N ASP A 53 6.20 -15.44 -2.39
CA ASP A 53 6.33 -16.78 -2.94
C ASP A 53 5.53 -16.77 -4.26
N SER A 54 6.25 -16.69 -5.38
CA SER A 54 5.64 -16.66 -6.70
C SER A 54 5.95 -17.97 -7.41
N ASP A 55 4.94 -18.53 -8.10
CA ASP A 55 5.09 -19.72 -8.97
C ASP A 55 5.99 -19.47 -10.19
N ALA A 56 6.54 -18.26 -10.32
CA ALA A 56 7.40 -17.89 -11.42
C ALA A 56 8.76 -18.61 -11.33
N THR A 57 9.32 -18.97 -12.48
CA THR A 57 10.68 -19.51 -12.65
C THR A 57 11.69 -18.80 -11.76
N THR A 58 12.67 -19.52 -11.22
CA THR A 58 13.64 -19.06 -10.19
C THR A 58 14.29 -17.70 -10.46
N GLU A 59 14.49 -17.30 -11.72
CA GLU A 59 15.05 -15.99 -12.04
C GLU A 59 14.09 -14.81 -11.79
N ALA A 60 12.79 -14.99 -12.07
CA ALA A 60 11.80 -13.92 -11.87
C ALA A 60 11.49 -13.70 -10.38
N SER A 61 11.60 -14.76 -9.57
CA SER A 61 11.43 -14.70 -8.12
C SER A 61 12.69 -14.23 -7.36
N ALA A 62 13.80 -14.02 -8.07
CA ALA A 62 15.03 -13.46 -7.53
C ALA A 62 14.85 -12.01 -7.08
N ALA A 63 15.66 -11.59 -6.11
CA ALA A 63 15.68 -10.22 -5.64
C ALA A 63 16.09 -9.26 -6.76
N LEU A 64 15.50 -8.08 -6.76
CA LEU A 64 15.89 -7.00 -7.64
C LEU A 64 17.31 -6.51 -7.30
N ASP A 65 18.10 -6.17 -8.32
CA ASP A 65 19.45 -5.63 -8.11
C ASP A 65 19.42 -4.37 -7.23
N GLY A 66 20.27 -4.37 -6.19
CA GLY A 66 20.32 -3.35 -5.14
C GLY A 66 19.44 -3.63 -3.92
N PHE A 67 18.48 -4.55 -4.04
CA PHE A 67 17.52 -4.92 -2.98
C PHE A 67 17.75 -6.33 -2.41
N SER A 68 18.87 -6.96 -2.75
CA SER A 68 19.28 -8.20 -2.10
C SER A 68 19.60 -7.94 -0.62
N PRO A 69 19.24 -8.86 0.30
CA PRO A 69 19.54 -8.70 1.71
C PRO A 69 21.06 -8.74 1.96
N TRP A 70 21.55 -7.88 2.85
CA TRP A 70 22.93 -7.94 3.32
C TRP A 70 23.12 -9.05 4.37
N PRO A 71 24.36 -9.52 4.63
CA PRO A 71 24.64 -10.41 5.74
C PRO A 71 24.11 -9.84 7.06
N GLY A 72 23.24 -10.59 7.74
CA GLY A 72 22.59 -10.18 8.99
C GLY A 72 21.21 -9.52 8.84
N GLU A 73 20.82 -9.10 7.63
CA GLU A 73 19.45 -8.65 7.37
C GLU A 73 18.50 -9.87 7.33
N ALA A 74 17.34 -9.74 7.97
CA ALA A 74 16.35 -10.81 7.97
C ALA A 74 15.61 -10.86 6.63
N TYR A 75 15.30 -12.06 6.16
CA TYR A 75 14.44 -12.24 4.98
C TYR A 75 13.39 -13.32 5.23
N PHE A 76 12.21 -13.13 4.65
CA PHE A 76 11.07 -14.03 4.75
C PHE A 76 10.42 -14.26 3.39
N ARG A 77 9.82 -15.44 3.21
CA ARG A 77 8.96 -15.78 2.07
C ARG A 77 7.50 -15.67 2.51
N GLN A 78 6.72 -14.93 1.73
CA GLN A 78 5.32 -14.63 1.99
C GLN A 78 4.44 -15.41 1.01
N LYS A 79 3.62 -16.33 1.53
CA LYS A 79 2.70 -17.17 0.73
C LYS A 79 1.30 -16.59 0.54
N THR A 80 0.97 -15.57 1.32
CA THR A 80 -0.36 -14.94 1.38
C THR A 80 -0.26 -13.46 1.03
N LEU A 81 -1.36 -12.70 1.01
CA LEU A 81 -1.33 -11.26 0.71
C LEU A 81 -0.63 -10.43 1.77
N SER A 82 -0.67 -10.86 3.02
CA SER A 82 0.07 -10.25 4.12
C SER A 82 1.16 -11.20 4.62
N PRO A 83 2.35 -10.70 4.96
CA PRO A 83 3.41 -11.52 5.51
C PRO A 83 3.24 -11.80 7.00
N PHE A 84 2.31 -11.13 7.69
CA PHE A 84 2.01 -11.38 9.11
C PHE A 84 1.43 -12.76 9.38
N ARG A 85 0.98 -13.47 8.34
CA ARG A 85 0.63 -14.90 8.45
C ARG A 85 1.85 -15.82 8.58
N THR A 86 3.07 -15.27 8.53
CA THR A 86 4.33 -15.99 8.78
C THR A 86 4.73 -15.78 10.25
N PRO A 87 4.57 -16.79 11.14
CA PRO A 87 4.76 -16.60 12.58
C PRO A 87 6.16 -16.08 12.96
N SER A 88 7.18 -16.46 12.19
CA SER A 88 8.56 -16.00 12.42
C SER A 88 8.76 -14.52 12.14
N LEU A 89 8.06 -13.95 11.15
CA LEU A 89 8.10 -12.50 10.89
C LEU A 89 7.38 -11.75 12.01
N GLU A 90 6.20 -12.23 12.40
CA GLU A 90 5.40 -11.62 13.47
C GLU A 90 6.20 -11.58 14.78
N ALA A 91 6.81 -12.70 15.18
CA ALA A 91 7.66 -12.76 16.36
C ALA A 91 8.85 -11.78 16.27
N LYS A 92 9.46 -11.66 15.09
CA LYS A 92 10.56 -10.72 14.86
C LYS A 92 10.11 -9.26 15.01
N LEU A 93 8.98 -8.89 14.40
CA LEU A 93 8.46 -7.52 14.44
C LEU A 93 7.95 -7.14 15.84
N ARG A 94 7.32 -8.06 16.57
CA ARG A 94 6.94 -7.83 17.97
C ARG A 94 8.15 -7.59 18.88
N GLY A 95 9.28 -8.26 18.62
CA GLY A 95 10.53 -7.99 19.35
C GLY A 95 11.15 -6.61 19.06
N LEU A 96 10.65 -5.89 18.05
CA LEU A 96 11.15 -4.59 17.60
C LEU A 96 10.14 -3.45 17.85
N SER A 97 9.03 -3.72 18.55
CA SER A 97 7.80 -2.93 18.55
C SER A 97 7.88 -1.50 19.10
N ASP A 98 9.00 -1.12 19.73
CA ASP A 98 9.12 0.20 20.38
C ASP A 98 9.54 1.32 19.40
N GLY A 99 9.86 0.99 18.14
CA GLY A 99 10.21 1.95 17.08
C GLY A 99 9.23 1.93 15.91
N PRO A 100 9.17 3.00 15.07
CA PRO A 100 8.34 3.00 13.87
C PRO A 100 8.82 1.93 12.87
N ILE A 101 7.86 1.32 12.18
CA ILE A 101 8.11 0.39 11.07
C ILE A 101 7.74 1.10 9.78
N TYR A 102 8.68 1.34 8.88
CA TYR A 102 8.41 1.94 7.58
C TYR A 102 8.25 0.85 6.52
N LEU A 103 7.21 0.94 5.69
CA LEU A 103 6.98 0.02 4.58
C LEU A 103 7.31 0.69 3.24
N ILE A 104 8.20 0.04 2.48
CA ILE A 104 8.36 0.24 1.04
C ILE A 104 7.96 -1.03 0.32
N SER A 105 7.28 -0.93 -0.82
CA SER A 105 6.74 -2.12 -1.48
C SER A 105 6.42 -1.96 -2.96
N LEU A 106 6.77 -2.96 -3.76
CA LEU A 106 6.39 -3.05 -5.18
C LEU A 106 5.38 -4.18 -5.44
N ALA A 107 4.83 -4.75 -4.37
CA ALA A 107 4.05 -5.99 -4.39
C ALA A 107 2.63 -5.85 -4.96
N GLY A 108 2.13 -4.63 -5.13
CA GLY A 108 0.73 -4.39 -5.51
C GLY A 108 -0.13 -3.87 -4.36
N VAL A 109 -1.15 -3.09 -4.70
CA VAL A 109 -2.06 -2.45 -3.72
C VAL A 109 -2.71 -3.47 -2.78
N GLY A 110 -3.12 -4.63 -3.29
CA GLY A 110 -3.74 -5.67 -2.45
C GLY A 110 -2.78 -6.22 -1.38
N VAL A 111 -1.50 -6.42 -1.74
CA VAL A 111 -0.48 -6.91 -0.80
C VAL A 111 -0.09 -5.83 0.21
N ILE A 112 0.08 -4.59 -0.26
CA ILE A 112 0.43 -3.46 0.61
C ILE A 112 -0.70 -3.20 1.60
N GLY A 113 -1.95 -3.16 1.11
CA GLY A 113 -3.15 -2.99 1.93
C GLY A 113 -3.29 -4.09 2.97
N ALA A 114 -3.22 -5.35 2.58
CA ALA A 114 -3.31 -6.47 3.52
C ALA A 114 -2.23 -6.40 4.62
N THR A 115 -1.00 -6.04 4.24
CA THR A 115 0.11 -5.86 5.20
C THR A 115 -0.16 -4.69 6.16
N PHE A 116 -0.67 -3.57 5.64
CA PHE A 116 -1.00 -2.38 6.42
C PHE A 116 -2.11 -2.65 7.43
N PHE A 117 -3.21 -3.28 7.01
CA PHE A 117 -4.34 -3.59 7.89
C PHE A 117 -3.99 -4.64 8.95
N ASP A 118 -3.25 -5.69 8.59
CA ASP A 118 -2.80 -6.68 9.57
C ASP A 118 -1.90 -6.04 10.65
N ALA A 119 -1.05 -5.08 10.25
CA ALA A 119 -0.22 -4.33 11.18
C ALA A 119 -1.06 -3.45 12.12
N LEU A 120 -2.09 -2.77 11.60
CA LEU A 120 -3.04 -2.00 12.40
C LEU A 120 -3.77 -2.88 13.42
N GLU A 121 -4.32 -4.02 12.98
CA GLU A 121 -5.02 -4.98 13.85
C GLU A 121 -4.11 -5.47 15.00
N ARG A 122 -2.81 -5.64 14.72
CA ARG A 122 -1.80 -6.09 15.69
C ARG A 122 -1.22 -4.96 16.54
N GLY A 123 -1.67 -3.72 16.35
CA GLY A 123 -1.17 -2.55 17.07
C GLY A 123 0.28 -2.20 16.74
N LEU A 124 0.81 -2.65 15.60
CA LEU A 124 2.17 -2.36 15.18
C LEU A 124 2.27 -0.94 14.61
N PRO A 125 3.34 -0.18 14.91
CA PRO A 125 3.49 1.20 14.47
C PRO A 125 3.98 1.30 13.01
N LEU A 126 3.30 0.61 12.08
CA LEU A 126 3.65 0.59 10.67
C LEU A 126 3.20 1.87 9.96
N GLN A 127 4.10 2.47 9.19
CA GLN A 127 3.89 3.66 8.38
C GLN A 127 4.20 3.35 6.92
N LEU A 128 3.33 3.79 6.01
CA LEU A 128 3.57 3.70 4.57
C LEU A 128 4.45 4.85 4.11
N ILE A 129 5.52 4.57 3.38
CA ILE A 129 6.22 5.61 2.63
C ILE A 129 5.51 5.77 1.29
N SER A 130 4.56 6.70 1.24
CA SER A 130 3.58 6.85 0.15
C SER A 130 4.20 7.02 -1.25
N ASN A 131 5.39 7.62 -1.35
CA ASN A 131 6.12 7.77 -2.61
C ASN A 131 7.13 6.64 -2.91
N ALA A 132 7.18 5.61 -2.05
CA ALA A 132 8.01 4.41 -2.20
C ALA A 132 7.17 3.11 -2.16
N ILE A 133 5.92 3.22 -2.62
CA ILE A 133 5.02 2.09 -2.84
C ILE A 133 4.44 2.09 -4.26
N ALA A 134 4.34 0.94 -4.90
CA ALA A 134 3.87 0.78 -6.27
C ALA A 134 2.82 -0.32 -6.39
N ASP A 135 1.92 -0.17 -7.37
CA ASP A 135 1.04 -1.28 -7.75
C ASP A 135 1.74 -2.23 -8.74
N SER A 136 1.43 -3.52 -8.68
CA SER A 136 1.99 -4.54 -9.56
C SER A 136 1.16 -4.72 -10.85
N GLY A 137 0.13 -3.88 -11.05
CA GLY A 137 -0.69 -3.86 -12.27
C GLY A 137 -1.67 -5.04 -12.40
N ARG A 138 -1.80 -5.87 -11.37
CA ARG A 138 -2.67 -7.07 -11.37
C ARG A 138 -4.13 -6.77 -11.07
N THR A 139 -4.46 -5.54 -10.67
CA THR A 139 -5.82 -5.17 -10.29
C THR A 139 -6.55 -4.46 -11.43
N HIS A 140 -7.88 -4.63 -11.52
CA HIS A 140 -8.72 -3.90 -12.48
C HIS A 140 -8.90 -2.41 -12.11
N LEU A 141 -8.47 -2.03 -10.91
CA LEU A 141 -8.45 -0.65 -10.48
C LEU A 141 -7.27 0.07 -11.13
N SER A 142 -7.50 1.32 -11.55
CA SER A 142 -6.37 2.13 -11.98
C SER A 142 -5.44 2.31 -10.79
N GLU A 143 -4.16 1.95 -10.96
CA GLU A 143 -3.11 2.10 -9.94
C GLU A 143 -3.22 3.41 -9.16
N ARG A 144 -3.36 4.53 -9.89
CA ARG A 144 -3.43 5.87 -9.29
C ARG A 144 -4.51 5.96 -8.21
N LYS A 145 -5.68 5.38 -8.45
CA LYS A 145 -6.80 5.37 -7.51
C LYS A 145 -6.52 4.46 -6.32
N GLY A 146 -6.01 3.25 -6.57
CA GLY A 146 -5.70 2.30 -5.50
C GLY A 146 -4.62 2.81 -4.54
N LEU A 147 -3.53 3.39 -5.07
CA LEU A 147 -2.47 3.97 -4.26
C LEU A 147 -2.92 5.26 -3.55
N ALA A 148 -3.74 6.10 -4.19
CA ALA A 148 -4.31 7.29 -3.54
C ALA A 148 -5.20 6.90 -2.36
N ALA A 149 -6.14 5.98 -2.56
CA ALA A 149 -7.00 5.46 -1.50
C ALA A 149 -6.18 4.90 -0.33
N LEU A 150 -5.14 4.12 -0.60
CA LEU A 150 -4.29 3.56 0.44
C LEU A 150 -3.51 4.65 1.19
N ALA A 151 -3.03 5.69 0.50
CA ALA A 151 -2.34 6.81 1.11
C ALA A 151 -3.29 7.66 1.99
N ASP A 152 -4.52 7.88 1.56
CA ASP A 152 -5.55 8.62 2.30
C ASP A 152 -5.94 7.88 3.58
N ILE A 153 -6.15 6.56 3.48
CA ILE A 153 -6.39 5.70 4.66
C ILE A 153 -5.20 5.78 5.61
N ALA A 154 -3.97 5.60 5.11
CA ALA A 154 -2.78 5.67 5.94
C ALA A 154 -2.65 7.05 6.63
N LEU A 155 -2.99 8.13 5.95
CA LEU A 155 -3.01 9.48 6.52
C LEU A 155 -4.06 9.60 7.62
N ALA A 156 -5.28 9.08 7.42
CA ALA A 156 -6.36 9.11 8.41
C ALA A 156 -5.96 8.41 9.72
N PHE A 157 -5.15 7.35 9.66
CA PHE A 157 -4.59 6.67 10.83
C PHE A 157 -3.29 7.28 11.36
N SER A 158 -2.83 8.42 10.82
CA SER A 158 -1.50 9.00 11.13
C SER A 158 -0.34 8.02 10.89
N ARG A 159 -0.48 7.16 9.87
CA ARG A 159 0.45 6.11 9.45
C ARG A 159 1.01 6.34 8.04
N SER A 160 1.09 7.59 7.61
CA SER A 160 1.67 7.95 6.30
C SER A 160 2.93 8.78 6.50
N ALA A 161 3.95 8.47 5.72
CA ALA A 161 5.20 9.21 5.63
C ALA A 161 5.54 9.48 4.16
N ARG A 162 6.37 10.50 3.93
CA ARG A 162 7.04 10.71 2.64
C ARG A 162 8.54 10.65 2.84
N TRP A 163 9.23 10.08 1.86
CA TRP A 163 10.68 9.90 1.94
C TRP A 163 11.46 11.20 2.22
N PRO A 164 11.19 12.35 1.55
CA PRO A 164 11.89 13.60 1.85
C PRO A 164 11.70 14.07 3.30
N ASP A 165 10.54 13.82 3.88
CA ASP A 165 10.20 14.25 5.25
C ASP A 165 10.95 13.42 6.30
N LEU A 166 11.48 12.24 5.93
CA LEU A 166 12.30 11.41 6.82
C LEU A 166 13.77 11.85 6.87
N LEU A 167 14.22 12.65 5.89
CA LEU A 167 15.60 13.13 5.80
C LEU A 167 15.88 14.34 6.68
N ASP A 168 14.86 15.18 6.89
CA ASP A 168 14.93 16.35 7.76
C ASP A 168 13.97 16.17 8.94
N PRO A 169 14.45 15.68 10.09
CA PRO A 169 13.61 15.47 11.26
C PRO A 169 13.27 16.78 11.98
N THR A 170 13.56 17.96 11.40
CA THR A 170 12.98 19.19 11.95
C THR A 170 11.48 18.96 12.07
N PRO A 171 10.89 19.19 13.26
CA PRO A 171 9.48 18.93 13.46
C PRO A 171 8.74 19.96 12.62
N ALA A 172 8.44 19.63 11.37
CA ALA A 172 7.26 20.12 10.71
C ALA A 172 6.14 19.71 11.67
N CYS A 173 5.71 20.65 12.50
CA CYS A 173 4.74 20.46 13.56
C CYS A 173 3.70 19.48 13.02
N SER A 174 3.63 18.27 13.60
CA SER A 174 2.84 17.17 13.01
C SER A 174 1.39 17.59 12.81
N LEU A 175 0.93 18.59 13.58
CA LEU A 175 -0.34 19.27 13.43
C LEU A 175 -0.43 20.25 12.25
N ASP A 176 0.64 20.93 11.83
CA ASP A 176 0.65 21.80 10.65
C ASP A 176 0.81 21.01 9.35
N LEU A 177 1.55 19.89 9.35
CA LEU A 177 1.57 18.99 8.20
C LEU A 177 0.21 18.30 8.05
N VAL A 178 -0.33 17.77 9.15
CA VAL A 178 -1.70 17.22 9.17
C VAL A 178 -2.72 18.30 8.88
N ARG A 179 -2.65 19.54 9.37
CA ARG A 179 -3.62 20.60 9.02
C ARG A 179 -3.49 21.09 7.59
N ARG A 180 -2.28 21.23 7.06
CA ARG A 180 -2.08 21.61 5.64
C ARG A 180 -2.52 20.48 4.71
N GLN A 181 -2.22 19.23 5.04
CA GLN A 181 -2.61 18.07 4.25
C GLN A 181 -4.06 17.67 4.47
N SER A 182 -4.65 17.84 5.65
CA SER A 182 -6.08 17.62 5.92
C SER A 182 -6.93 18.72 5.34
N ARG A 183 -6.43 19.96 5.28
CA ARG A 183 -7.10 21.05 4.57
C ARG A 183 -6.98 20.87 3.07
N LEU A 184 -5.83 20.45 2.54
CA LEU A 184 -5.70 20.07 1.13
C LEU A 184 -6.49 18.80 0.80
N ALA A 185 -6.59 17.84 1.72
CA ALA A 185 -7.38 16.62 1.55
C ALA A 185 -8.86 16.92 1.69
N LEU A 186 -9.32 17.75 2.64
CA LEU A 186 -10.72 18.22 2.67
C LEU A 186 -11.03 19.10 1.46
N GLU A 187 -10.16 20.05 1.09
CA GLU A 187 -10.37 20.88 -0.10
C GLU A 187 -10.29 20.03 -1.38
N GLN A 188 -9.51 18.94 -1.42
CA GLN A 188 -9.52 17.95 -2.51
C GLN A 188 -10.70 16.98 -2.42
N PHE A 189 -11.20 16.64 -1.24
CA PHE A 189 -12.34 15.74 -1.01
C PHE A 189 -13.67 16.47 -1.26
N GLU A 190 -13.72 17.77 -0.98
CA GLU A 190 -14.83 18.68 -1.29
C GLU A 190 -14.76 19.18 -2.75
N SER A 191 -13.57 19.23 -3.39
CA SER A 191 -13.43 19.65 -4.81
C SER A 191 -13.36 18.50 -5.82
N LEU A 192 -12.94 17.31 -5.40
CA LEU A 192 -13.10 16.09 -6.19
C LEU A 192 -14.51 15.61 -5.90
N ASN A 193 -15.45 15.94 -6.80
CA ASN A 193 -16.60 15.09 -7.05
C ASN A 193 -16.08 13.65 -7.18
N LEU A 194 -16.03 12.91 -6.07
CA LEU A 194 -15.68 11.49 -6.06
C LEU A 194 -16.73 10.85 -6.93
N ARG A 195 -16.35 10.54 -8.17
CA ARG A 195 -17.27 9.90 -9.10
C ARG A 195 -17.59 8.54 -8.50
N ALA A 196 -18.80 8.05 -8.71
CA ALA A 196 -19.25 6.69 -8.36
C ALA A 196 -18.12 5.63 -8.39
N ARG A 197 -17.25 5.67 -9.40
CA ARG A 197 -16.09 4.79 -9.59
C ARG A 197 -15.01 4.80 -8.48
N ASP A 198 -14.79 5.92 -7.78
CA ASP A 198 -13.82 6.03 -6.68
C ASP A 198 -14.40 5.46 -5.37
N LEU A 199 -15.70 5.68 -5.14
CA LEU A 199 -16.49 4.99 -4.12
C LEU A 199 -16.54 3.48 -4.36
N THR A 200 -16.78 3.04 -5.60
CA THR A 200 -16.74 1.61 -5.96
C THR A 200 -15.37 0.99 -5.71
N ALA A 201 -14.27 1.73 -5.89
CA ALA A 201 -12.92 1.21 -5.64
C ALA A 201 -12.66 1.00 -4.14
N LEU A 202 -13.12 1.94 -3.30
CA LEU A 202 -13.08 1.82 -1.85
C LEU A 202 -14.02 0.71 -1.33
N LEU A 203 -15.21 0.60 -1.91
CA LEU A 203 -16.17 -0.47 -1.64
C LEU A 203 -15.63 -1.85 -2.03
N LEU A 204 -15.06 -1.99 -3.24
CA LEU A 204 -14.45 -3.24 -3.67
C LEU A 204 -13.24 -3.61 -2.84
N LEU A 205 -12.45 -2.63 -2.38
CA LEU A 205 -11.34 -2.88 -1.48
C LEU A 205 -11.84 -3.32 -0.09
N ALA A 206 -12.87 -2.65 0.46
CA ALA A 206 -13.48 -3.01 1.73
C ALA A 206 -14.17 -4.39 1.67
N GLN A 207 -14.95 -4.65 0.62
CA GLN A 207 -15.60 -5.94 0.36
C GLN A 207 -14.57 -7.06 0.13
N TYR A 208 -13.50 -6.79 -0.62
CA TYR A 208 -12.41 -7.74 -0.79
C TYR A 208 -11.71 -8.06 0.54
N LEU A 209 -11.53 -7.07 1.42
CA LEU A 209 -10.97 -7.28 2.75
C LEU A 209 -11.91 -8.08 3.65
N LEU A 210 -13.23 -7.93 3.50
CA LEU A 210 -14.24 -8.76 4.17
C LEU A 210 -14.28 -10.20 3.63
N ASP A 211 -14.24 -10.37 2.31
CA ASP A 211 -14.32 -11.68 1.64
C ASP A 211 -13.06 -12.54 1.84
N GLN A 212 -11.89 -11.92 2.05
CA GLN A 212 -10.61 -12.61 2.29
C GLN A 212 -10.33 -12.90 3.77
N ALA A 213 -11.20 -12.45 4.68
CA ALA A 213 -11.19 -12.85 6.09
C ALA A 213 -11.94 -14.20 6.22
N PRO A 214 -11.26 -15.33 6.56
CA PRO A 214 -11.99 -16.52 7.00
C PRO A 214 -12.84 -16.15 8.24
N PRO A 215 -13.93 -16.87 8.54
CA PRO A 215 -14.96 -16.39 9.45
C PRO A 215 -14.31 -15.98 10.76
N LEU A 216 -14.39 -14.69 11.08
CA LEU A 216 -14.10 -14.10 12.39
C LEU A 216 -15.13 -14.60 13.41
N ALA A 217 -15.29 -15.92 13.50
CA ALA A 217 -15.98 -16.61 14.56
C ALA A 217 -15.05 -16.59 15.77
N THR A 218 -14.99 -15.44 16.45
CA THR A 218 -14.97 -15.32 17.93
C THR A 218 -14.63 -13.92 18.44
N ALA A 219 -14.46 -12.91 17.58
CA ALA A 219 -14.41 -11.51 18.03
C ALA A 219 -15.16 -10.61 17.05
N PRO A 220 -16.36 -10.12 17.38
CA PRO A 220 -17.02 -9.06 16.61
C PRO A 220 -16.29 -7.75 16.95
N GLY A 221 -15.10 -7.58 16.38
CA GLY A 221 -14.24 -6.43 16.63
C GLY A 221 -14.79 -5.21 15.93
N THR A 222 -14.66 -4.07 16.60
CA THR A 222 -15.02 -2.71 16.13
C THR A 222 -14.62 -2.43 14.68
N LEU A 223 -13.56 -3.08 14.16
CA LEU A 223 -13.11 -2.95 12.78
C LEU A 223 -14.12 -3.51 11.75
N THR A 224 -14.75 -4.66 12.01
CA THR A 224 -15.77 -5.22 11.11
C THR A 224 -16.97 -4.29 11.01
N ARG A 225 -17.44 -3.77 12.16
CA ARG A 225 -18.50 -2.75 12.17
C ARG A 225 -18.07 -1.47 11.48
N LEU A 226 -16.84 -1.00 11.70
CA LEU A 226 -16.34 0.22 11.07
C LEU A 226 -16.21 0.05 9.55
N LEU A 227 -15.86 -1.14 9.07
CA LEU A 227 -15.83 -1.47 7.65
C LEU A 227 -17.24 -1.61 7.07
N GLU A 228 -18.18 -2.25 7.78
CA GLU A 228 -19.59 -2.33 7.40
C GLU A 228 -20.25 -0.95 7.35
N ASP A 229 -19.98 -0.08 8.32
CA ASP A 229 -20.48 1.30 8.38
C ASP A 229 -19.90 2.13 7.22
N VAL A 230 -18.60 2.01 6.95
CA VAL A 230 -17.94 2.66 5.81
C VAL A 230 -18.50 2.14 4.49
N ILE A 231 -18.74 0.83 4.35
CA ILE A 231 -19.39 0.25 3.17
C ILE A 231 -20.80 0.83 3.01
N GLY A 232 -21.61 0.86 4.07
CA GLY A 232 -22.97 1.40 4.01
C GLY A 232 -23.01 2.88 3.66
N GLU A 233 -22.10 3.70 4.19
CA GLU A 233 -21.97 5.12 3.81
C GLU A 233 -21.54 5.29 2.35
N LEU A 234 -20.59 4.46 1.89
CA LEU A 234 -20.14 4.48 0.51
C LEU A 234 -21.22 3.99 -0.47
N GLU A 235 -22.04 3.00 -0.10
CA GLU A 235 -23.19 2.54 -0.89
C GLU A 235 -24.28 3.62 -0.99
N MET A 236 -24.62 4.27 0.12
CA MET A 236 -25.59 5.38 0.12
C MET A 236 -25.14 6.55 -0.77
N GLU A 237 -23.85 6.90 -0.72
CA GLU A 237 -23.31 7.99 -1.55
C GLU A 237 -23.19 7.58 -3.03
N LEU A 238 -22.95 6.30 -3.31
CA LEU A 238 -23.03 5.74 -4.66
C LEU A 238 -24.45 5.81 -5.23
N ASP A 239 -25.47 5.46 -4.43
CA ASP A 239 -26.88 5.57 -4.81
C ASP A 239 -27.29 7.04 -5.03
N ARG A 240 -26.76 7.95 -4.21
CA ARG A 240 -27.01 9.40 -4.32
C ARG A 240 -26.39 10.02 -5.57
N THR A 241 -25.19 9.58 -5.93
CA THR A 241 -24.45 10.08 -7.10
C THR A 241 -24.89 9.41 -8.41
N GLY A 242 -25.69 8.34 -8.31
CA GLY A 242 -26.20 7.57 -9.44
C GLY A 242 -25.13 6.67 -10.07
N PRO A 243 -25.54 5.66 -10.87
CA PRO A 243 -24.59 4.81 -11.56
C PRO A 243 -23.67 5.66 -12.44
N PRO A 244 -22.38 5.28 -12.59
CA PRO A 244 -21.48 5.99 -13.48
C PRO A 244 -22.11 6.08 -14.86
N SER A 245 -22.24 7.31 -15.39
CA SER A 245 -22.87 7.54 -16.69
C SER A 245 -22.27 6.61 -17.76
N THR A 246 -23.14 5.92 -18.49
CA THR A 246 -22.79 5.11 -19.67
C THR A 246 -22.22 5.94 -20.83
N ASP A 247 -22.23 7.27 -20.70
CA ASP A 247 -21.59 8.17 -21.66
C ASP A 247 -20.09 7.92 -21.78
N PHE A 248 -19.42 7.34 -20.77
CA PHE A 248 -18.00 7.00 -20.88
C PHE A 248 -17.74 5.82 -21.84
N GLU A 249 -18.59 4.80 -21.86
CA GLU A 249 -18.48 3.70 -22.83
C GLU A 249 -18.74 4.22 -24.25
N ARG A 250 -19.74 5.12 -24.41
CA ARG A 250 -19.95 5.82 -25.69
C ARG A 250 -18.79 6.72 -26.09
N ASP A 251 -18.18 7.46 -25.17
CA ASP A 251 -17.06 8.36 -25.46
C ASP A 251 -15.77 7.58 -25.77
N GLN A 252 -15.59 6.41 -25.15
CA GLN A 252 -14.48 5.49 -25.43
C GLN A 252 -14.66 4.77 -26.79
N GLU A 253 -15.89 4.42 -27.16
CA GLU A 253 -16.25 3.91 -28.50
C GLU A 253 -16.15 4.99 -29.59
N GLN A 254 -16.54 6.23 -29.29
CA GLN A 254 -16.51 7.34 -30.24
C GLN A 254 -15.13 7.95 -30.40
N HIS A 255 -14.28 7.89 -29.37
CA HIS A 255 -12.95 8.50 -29.37
C HIS A 255 -11.84 7.55 -28.87
N PRO A 256 -11.63 6.38 -29.51
CA PRO A 256 -10.67 5.36 -29.05
C PRO A 256 -9.21 5.85 -29.07
N ARG A 257 -8.90 6.92 -29.81
CA ARG A 257 -7.57 7.54 -29.85
C ARG A 257 -7.24 8.38 -28.63
N ARG A 258 -8.24 8.84 -27.86
CA ARG A 258 -8.02 9.65 -26.64
C ARG A 258 -7.54 8.81 -25.45
N PHE A 259 -7.80 7.51 -25.48
CA PHE A 259 -7.55 6.59 -24.36
C PHE A 259 -6.41 5.59 -24.63
N ARG A 260 -5.73 5.72 -25.78
CA ARG A 260 -4.45 5.06 -26.05
C ARG A 260 -3.32 6.05 -25.71
N ASN A 261 -2.86 6.02 -24.47
CA ASN A 261 -1.51 6.41 -24.03
C ASN A 261 -1.27 5.86 -22.63
#